data_AF-A0A8J5P977-F1
#
_entry.id   AF-A0A8J5P977-F1
#
_cell.length_a   1.000
_cell.length_b   1.000
_cell.length_c   1.000
_cell.angle_alpha   90.00
_cell.angle_beta   90.00
_cell.angle_gamma   90.00
#
_symmetry.space_group_name_H-M   'P 1'
#
loop_
_entity.id
_entity.type
_entity.pdbx_description
1 polymer ?
#
loop_
_entity_poly.entity_id
_entity_poly.type
_entity_poly.pdbx_seq_one_letter_code
_entity_poly.pdbx_strand_id
1 'polypeptide(L)'
;MGSQAVDSGLIPGLQEILTEKHLKRSRDIRNNLLKESKDEDRDEHINFLLWLLKDCGVQDIFGIVDVHSHFDVPRGSHMVTKIEGRNASFSRLRTEPAQDKDLEPELCGHKFVYIPELGWYPYEFRLGPLLDTNEAYSKFFSRFSNYLDQHNITSLGFEYTIPQVFGITIKDFTVFKVIETTLVGANMLEMFHKIQR
;
A
#
# COMPACT_ATOMS: atom_id res chain seq x y z
N MET A 1 -26.15 -0.99 -22.04
CA MET A 1 -26.23 -0.31 -20.74
C MET A 1 -24.88 0.33 -20.51
N GLY A 2 -24.82 1.66 -20.40
CA GLY A 2 -23.56 2.39 -20.31
C GLY A 2 -22.92 2.20 -18.94
N SER A 3 -21.69 1.69 -18.92
CA SER A 3 -20.84 1.76 -17.73
C SER A 3 -20.52 3.23 -17.50
N GLN A 4 -21.12 3.83 -16.49
CA GLN A 4 -20.61 5.09 -15.97
C GLN A 4 -19.26 4.77 -15.35
N ALA A 5 -18.18 5.19 -16.01
CA ALA A 5 -16.90 5.31 -15.35
C ALA A 5 -17.13 6.21 -14.14
N VAL A 6 -17.03 5.64 -12.94
CA VAL A 6 -16.91 6.44 -11.72
C VAL A 6 -15.68 7.29 -11.97
N ASP A 7 -15.87 8.59 -12.14
CA ASP A 7 -14.80 9.57 -12.11
C ASP A 7 -14.29 9.55 -10.66
N SER A 8 -13.41 8.58 -10.39
CA SER A 8 -12.76 8.45 -9.11
C SER A 8 -11.87 9.68 -9.01
N GLY A 9 -12.29 10.70 -8.28
CA GLY A 9 -11.51 11.92 -8.08
C GLY A 9 -10.08 11.64 -7.59
N LEU A 10 -9.33 12.71 -7.36
CA LEU A 10 -7.93 12.60 -6.94
C LEU A 10 -7.75 11.61 -5.78
N ILE A 11 -6.79 10.69 -5.92
CA ILE A 11 -6.52 9.66 -4.91
C ILE A 11 -5.83 10.31 -3.70
N PRO A 12 -6.39 10.21 -2.48
CA PRO A 12 -5.81 10.80 -1.28
C PRO A 12 -4.37 10.31 -1.01
N GLY A 13 -3.45 11.24 -0.77
CA GLY A 13 -2.04 10.92 -0.51
C GLY A 13 -1.27 10.43 -1.73
N LEU A 14 -1.90 10.32 -2.89
CA LEU A 14 -1.21 10.03 -4.15
C LEU A 14 -1.27 11.24 -5.07
N GLN A 15 -2.46 11.80 -5.30
CA GLN A 15 -2.69 12.97 -6.16
C GLN A 15 -3.23 14.16 -5.37
N GLU A 16 -3.79 13.90 -4.18
CA GLU A 16 -4.34 14.91 -3.28
C GLU A 16 -3.52 14.98 -1.99
N ILE A 17 -3.31 16.20 -1.47
CA ILE A 17 -2.68 16.44 -0.18
C ILE A 17 -3.51 15.79 0.94
N LEU A 18 -2.84 15.14 1.89
CA LEU A 18 -3.51 14.51 3.02
C LEU A 18 -4.08 15.53 4.00
N THR A 19 -5.21 15.17 4.60
CA THR A 19 -5.82 15.90 5.71
C THR A 19 -5.97 14.97 6.90
N GLU A 20 -6.22 15.51 8.10
CA GLU A 20 -6.55 14.68 9.27
C GLU A 20 -7.75 13.76 9.04
N LYS A 21 -8.71 14.15 8.18
CA LYS A 21 -9.84 13.28 7.83
C LYS A 21 -9.37 12.03 7.10
N HIS A 22 -8.35 12.18 6.24
CA HIS A 22 -7.74 11.07 5.53
C HIS A 22 -7.05 10.10 6.49
N LEU A 23 -6.30 10.63 7.46
CA LEU A 23 -5.64 9.81 8.48
C LEU A 23 -6.64 9.03 9.35
N LYS A 24 -7.72 9.69 9.79
CA LYS A 24 -8.78 9.05 10.58
C LYS A 24 -9.45 7.92 9.80
N ARG A 25 -9.77 8.15 8.52
CA ARG A 25 -10.41 7.15 7.66
C ARG A 25 -9.45 5.99 7.35
N SER A 26 -8.18 6.29 7.11
CA SER A 26 -7.12 5.30 6.91
C SER A 26 -6.98 4.35 8.09
N ARG A 27 -7.00 4.88 9.32
CA ARG A 27 -7.06 4.08 10.56
C ARG A 27 -8.27 3.15 10.58
N ASP A 28 -9.45 3.67 10.30
CA ASP A 28 -10.69 2.89 10.33
C ASP A 28 -10.68 1.78 9.27
N ILE A 29 -10.13 2.05 8.08
CA ILE A 29 -9.92 1.04 7.04
C ILE A 29 -8.96 -0.03 7.53
N ARG A 30 -7.77 0.36 8.01
CA ARG A 30 -6.71 -0.56 8.42
C ARG A 30 -7.16 -1.51 9.55
N ASN A 31 -7.90 -0.99 10.53
CA ASN A 31 -8.40 -1.78 11.66
C ASN A 31 -9.51 -2.76 11.27
N ASN A 32 -10.12 -2.60 10.10
CA ASN A 32 -11.11 -3.52 9.56
C ASN A 32 -10.53 -4.50 8.52
N LEU A 33 -9.23 -4.43 8.23
CA LEU A 33 -8.58 -5.39 7.32
C LEU A 33 -8.52 -6.78 7.95
N LEU A 34 -8.61 -7.80 7.10
CA LEU A 34 -8.40 -9.18 7.51
C LEU A 34 -6.95 -9.37 7.97
N LYS A 35 -6.75 -10.29 8.90
CA LYS A 35 -5.42 -10.62 9.43
C LYS A 35 -4.64 -11.55 8.52
N GLU A 36 -5.34 -12.32 7.69
CA GLU A 36 -4.78 -13.27 6.74
C GLU A 36 -5.62 -13.25 5.45
N SER A 37 -4.95 -13.33 4.29
CA SER A 37 -5.60 -13.54 2.99
C SER A 37 -5.99 -15.01 2.83
N LYS A 38 -7.12 -15.27 2.14
CA LYS A 38 -7.66 -16.63 1.89
C LYS A 38 -8.01 -16.87 0.42
N ASP A 39 -7.37 -16.17 -0.51
CA ASP A 39 -7.69 -16.31 -1.93
C ASP A 39 -7.02 -17.57 -2.52
N GLU A 40 -7.83 -18.54 -2.94
CA GLU A 40 -7.38 -19.83 -3.48
C GLU A 40 -6.59 -19.68 -4.81
N ASP A 41 -6.88 -18.62 -5.60
CA ASP A 41 -6.24 -18.32 -6.90
C ASP A 41 -5.24 -17.13 -6.82
N ARG A 42 -4.72 -16.85 -5.63
CA ARG A 42 -3.91 -15.64 -5.36
C ARG A 42 -2.74 -15.44 -6.32
N ASP A 43 -2.02 -16.51 -6.65
CA ASP A 43 -0.85 -16.42 -7.53
C ASP A 43 -1.24 -16.03 -8.97
N GLU A 44 -2.39 -16.48 -9.46
CA GLU A 44 -2.91 -16.10 -10.78
C GLU A 44 -3.28 -14.62 -10.82
N HIS A 45 -3.95 -14.13 -9.78
CA HIS A 45 -4.28 -12.71 -9.63
C HIS A 45 -3.03 -11.83 -9.57
N ILE A 46 -2.03 -12.22 -8.78
CA ILE A 46 -0.77 -11.47 -8.69
C ILE A 46 -0.06 -11.45 -10.04
N ASN A 47 0.03 -12.58 -10.74
CA ASN A 47 0.66 -12.64 -12.06
C ASN A 47 -0.04 -11.74 -13.07
N PHE A 48 -1.38 -11.70 -13.08
CA PHE A 48 -2.14 -10.81 -13.94
C PHE A 48 -1.89 -9.33 -13.59
N LEU A 49 -1.93 -8.97 -12.30
CA LEU A 49 -1.72 -7.59 -11.86
C LEU A 49 -0.29 -7.11 -12.13
N LEU A 50 0.72 -7.98 -12.01
CA LEU A 50 2.10 -7.68 -12.40
C LEU A 50 2.23 -7.47 -13.92
N TRP A 51 1.52 -8.26 -14.73
CA TRP A 51 1.44 -8.02 -16.17
C TRP A 51 0.77 -6.67 -16.46
N LEU A 52 -0.30 -6.33 -15.74
CA LEU A 52 -1.03 -5.07 -15.89
C LEU A 52 -0.15 -3.86 -15.59
N LEU A 53 0.68 -3.92 -14.55
CA LEU A 53 1.67 -2.88 -14.23
C LEU A 53 2.59 -2.59 -15.41
N LYS A 54 3.11 -3.65 -16.06
CA LYS A 54 4.00 -3.55 -17.23
C LYS A 54 3.27 -3.01 -18.46
N ASP A 55 2.05 -3.49 -18.71
CA ASP A 55 1.23 -3.08 -19.85
C ASP A 55 0.80 -1.61 -19.75
N CYS A 56 0.69 -1.07 -18.54
CA CYS A 56 0.46 0.35 -18.29
C CYS A 56 1.76 1.17 -18.19
N GLY A 57 2.93 0.54 -18.17
CA GLY A 57 4.24 1.22 -18.06
C GLY A 57 4.51 1.85 -16.69
N VAL A 58 3.93 1.29 -15.62
CA VAL A 58 4.00 1.85 -14.25
C VAL A 58 4.68 0.93 -13.25
N GLN A 59 5.27 -0.17 -13.72
CA GLN A 59 5.97 -1.16 -12.91
C GLN A 59 7.15 -0.57 -12.11
N ASP A 60 7.70 0.56 -12.56
CA ASP A 60 8.82 1.24 -11.88
C ASP A 60 8.36 2.19 -10.76
N ILE A 61 7.06 2.24 -10.51
CA ILE A 61 6.41 3.21 -9.61
C ILE A 61 5.43 2.52 -8.67
N PHE A 62 4.82 1.41 -9.09
CA PHE A 62 3.87 0.66 -8.27
C PHE A 62 4.25 -0.80 -8.14
N GLY A 63 4.01 -1.35 -6.95
CA GLY A 63 4.08 -2.78 -6.64
C GLY A 63 2.71 -3.33 -6.25
N ILE A 64 2.62 -4.65 -6.15
CA ILE A 64 1.43 -5.34 -5.62
C ILE A 64 1.65 -5.63 -4.14
N VAL A 65 0.65 -5.37 -3.32
CA VAL A 65 0.73 -5.59 -1.87
C VAL A 65 -0.44 -6.43 -1.36
N ASP A 66 -0.16 -7.30 -0.41
CA ASP A 66 -1.20 -7.97 0.37
C ASP A 66 -1.84 -6.97 1.34
N VAL A 67 -3.13 -6.73 1.17
CA VAL A 67 -3.94 -5.89 2.03
C VAL A 67 -4.32 -6.70 3.26
N HIS A 68 -3.57 -6.49 4.34
CA HIS A 68 -3.85 -7.09 5.63
C HIS A 68 -3.34 -6.20 6.77
N SER A 69 -3.82 -6.47 7.98
CA SER A 69 -3.37 -5.81 9.20
C SER A 69 -2.97 -6.82 10.25
N HIS A 70 -1.86 -6.56 10.94
CA HIS A 70 -1.41 -7.40 12.05
C HIS A 70 -1.97 -6.95 13.41
N PHE A 71 -2.44 -5.70 13.53
CA PHE A 71 -2.90 -5.10 14.79
C PHE A 71 -3.71 -3.82 14.57
N ASP A 72 -4.45 -3.39 15.59
CA ASP A 72 -5.23 -2.16 15.52
C ASP A 72 -4.37 -0.92 15.81
N VAL A 73 -4.55 0.10 14.99
CA VAL A 73 -3.94 1.42 15.17
C VAL A 73 -4.74 2.21 16.21
N PRO A 74 -4.09 2.80 17.21
CA PRO A 74 -4.76 3.62 18.22
C PRO A 74 -5.52 4.82 17.64
N ARG A 75 -6.54 5.28 18.36
CA ARG A 75 -7.26 6.51 18.01
C ARG A 75 -6.32 7.71 18.02
N GLY A 76 -6.47 8.60 17.04
CA GLY A 76 -5.60 9.78 16.88
C GLY A 76 -4.22 9.46 16.32
N SER A 77 -4.05 8.27 15.73
CA SER A 77 -2.81 7.84 15.10
C SER A 77 -3.06 7.20 13.74
N HIS A 78 -2.01 7.22 12.91
CA HIS A 78 -1.94 6.59 11.60
C HIS A 78 -0.59 5.85 11.46
N MET A 79 -0.48 4.95 10.49
CA MET A 79 0.75 4.17 10.26
C MET A 79 1.67 4.87 9.27
N VAL A 80 2.94 5.05 9.66
CA VAL A 80 3.97 5.65 8.81
C VAL A 80 5.14 4.68 8.67
N THR A 81 5.54 4.42 7.43
CA THR A 81 6.76 3.69 7.08
C THR A 81 7.91 4.67 6.90
N LYS A 82 8.99 4.43 7.65
CA LYS A 82 10.24 5.20 7.60
C LYS A 82 11.39 4.31 7.11
N ILE A 83 12.33 4.92 6.42
CA ILE A 83 13.60 4.28 6.06
C ILE A 83 14.56 4.50 7.24
N GLU A 84 14.91 3.44 7.97
CA GLU A 84 15.83 3.53 9.12
C GLU A 84 17.30 3.39 8.72
N GLY A 85 17.57 2.76 7.59
CA GLY A 85 18.93 2.52 7.13
C GLY A 85 18.96 2.03 5.70
N ARG A 86 19.93 2.51 4.93
CA ARG A 86 20.17 2.12 3.55
C ARG A 86 21.63 1.73 3.42
N ASN A 87 21.88 0.52 2.92
CA ASN A 87 23.20 0.14 2.41
C ASN A 87 23.06 -0.29 0.95
N ALA A 88 24.19 -0.63 0.31
CA ALA A 88 24.22 -0.98 -1.10
C ALA A 88 23.37 -2.22 -1.47
N SER A 89 22.93 -3.02 -0.50
CA SER A 89 22.24 -4.29 -0.72
C SER A 89 20.86 -4.40 -0.05
N PHE A 90 20.50 -3.46 0.83
CA PHE A 90 19.32 -3.55 1.67
C PHE A 90 18.86 -2.17 2.18
N SER A 91 17.55 -1.98 2.25
CA SER A 91 16.91 -0.88 2.96
C SER A 91 16.06 -1.42 4.10
N ARG A 92 16.28 -0.93 5.32
CA ARG A 92 15.44 -1.24 6.48
C ARG A 92 14.25 -0.30 6.50
N LEU A 93 13.06 -0.89 6.37
CA LEU A 93 11.81 -0.17 6.57
C LEU A 93 11.27 -0.47 7.96
N ARG A 94 10.81 0.60 8.63
CA ARG A 94 10.10 0.50 9.90
C ARG A 94 8.75 1.15 9.77
N THR A 95 7.70 0.38 10.03
CA THR A 95 6.32 0.89 10.07
C THR A 95 5.90 1.05 11.54
N GLU A 96 5.47 2.26 11.91
CA GLU A 96 5.10 2.60 13.29
C GLU A 96 3.89 3.57 13.31
N PRO A 97 3.12 3.62 14.41
CA PRO A 97 2.11 4.65 14.60
C PRO A 97 2.73 6.04 14.79
N ALA A 98 2.21 7.03 14.08
CA ALA A 98 2.46 8.46 14.29
C ALA A 98 1.15 9.15 14.72
N GLN A 99 1.24 10.26 15.44
CA GLN A 99 0.05 10.99 15.87
C GLN A 99 -0.51 11.84 14.72
N ASP A 100 -1.83 11.88 14.56
CA ASP A 100 -2.48 12.64 13.48
C ASP A 100 -2.18 14.15 13.53
N LYS A 101 -1.95 14.67 14.75
CA LYS A 101 -1.58 16.07 14.97
C LYS A 101 -0.18 16.44 14.44
N ASP A 102 0.66 15.44 14.22
CA ASP A 102 2.04 15.58 13.74
C ASP A 102 2.11 15.31 12.22
N LEU A 103 1.02 15.59 11.50
CA LEU A 103 0.93 15.40 10.04
C LEU A 103 2.00 16.23 9.32
N GLU A 104 2.94 15.53 8.69
CA GLU A 104 3.99 16.14 7.87
C GLU A 104 3.41 16.55 6.50
N PRO A 105 3.71 17.76 5.98
CA PRO A 105 3.25 18.20 4.66
C PRO A 105 3.67 17.26 3.51
N GLU A 106 4.82 16.61 3.65
CA GLU A 106 5.39 15.67 2.69
C GLU A 106 4.89 14.23 2.91
N LEU A 107 3.89 14.01 3.76
CA LEU A 107 3.30 12.70 3.95
C LEU A 107 2.46 12.33 2.71
N CYS A 108 2.77 11.18 2.12
CA CYS A 108 2.03 10.58 1.02
C CYS A 108 1.53 9.18 1.41
N GLY A 109 0.59 8.66 0.64
CA GLY A 109 0.15 7.27 0.76
C GLY A 109 1.28 6.32 0.34
N HIS A 110 1.40 5.22 1.07
CA HIS A 110 2.38 4.17 0.80
C HIS A 110 1.69 2.93 0.25
N LYS A 111 0.68 2.43 0.96
CA LYS A 111 -0.10 1.24 0.56
C LYS A 111 -1.57 1.61 0.44
N PHE A 112 -2.18 1.12 -0.63
CA PHE A 112 -3.53 1.49 -1.03
C PHE A 112 -4.40 0.26 -1.16
N VAL A 113 -5.63 0.40 -0.69
CA VAL A 113 -6.71 -0.58 -0.88
C VAL A 113 -7.78 0.04 -1.76
N TYR A 114 -8.42 -0.78 -2.59
CA TYR A 114 -9.60 -0.37 -3.31
C TYR A 114 -10.85 -0.74 -2.51
N ILE A 115 -11.73 0.23 -2.30
CA ILE A 115 -13.01 0.02 -1.63
C ILE A 115 -14.10 0.45 -2.62
N PRO A 116 -15.03 -0.45 -3.01
CA PRO A 116 -16.16 -0.07 -3.85
C PRO A 116 -16.87 1.18 -3.30
N GLU A 117 -17.31 2.07 -4.17
CA GLU A 117 -17.90 3.40 -3.86
C GLU A 117 -16.94 4.48 -3.32
N LEU A 118 -15.87 4.09 -2.61
CA LEU A 118 -14.86 5.04 -2.10
C LEU A 118 -13.69 5.23 -3.08
N GLY A 119 -13.39 4.22 -3.89
CA GLY A 119 -12.21 4.19 -4.75
C GLY A 119 -10.93 3.80 -4.02
N TRP A 120 -9.79 4.22 -4.56
CA TRP A 120 -8.47 3.96 -3.99
C TRP A 120 -8.23 4.80 -2.75
N TYR A 121 -7.79 4.16 -1.66
CA TYR A 121 -7.54 4.84 -0.39
C TYR A 121 -6.28 4.33 0.31
N PRO A 122 -5.42 5.23 0.83
CA PRO A 122 -4.23 4.83 1.57
C PRO A 122 -4.57 4.30 2.97
N TYR A 123 -3.97 3.18 3.35
CA TYR A 123 -4.08 2.62 4.71
C TYR A 123 -2.74 2.60 5.47
N GLU A 124 -1.62 2.86 4.78
CA GLU A 124 -0.31 3.17 5.36
C GLU A 124 0.32 4.33 4.59
N PHE A 125 1.18 5.09 5.27
CA PHE A 125 1.78 6.33 4.75
C PHE A 125 3.30 6.28 4.77
N ARG A 126 3.94 7.20 4.06
CA ARG A 126 5.39 7.44 4.10
C ARG A 126 5.68 8.88 3.70
N LEU A 127 6.89 9.35 3.94
CA LEU A 127 7.34 10.61 3.35
C LEU A 127 7.64 10.41 1.86
N GLY A 128 7.16 11.33 1.02
CA GLY A 128 7.29 11.22 -0.42
C GLY A 128 6.57 12.31 -1.20
N PRO A 129 6.87 12.43 -2.50
CA PRO A 129 6.15 13.35 -3.36
C PRO A 129 4.74 12.83 -3.65
N LEU A 130 3.84 13.76 -3.95
CA LEU A 130 2.62 13.41 -4.68
C LEU A 130 2.98 13.07 -6.13
N LEU A 131 2.13 12.26 -6.75
CA LEU A 131 2.24 11.84 -8.12
C LEU A 131 1.30 12.69 -8.98
N ASP A 132 1.85 13.36 -9.98
CA ASP A 132 1.06 14.08 -10.97
C ASP A 132 0.15 13.11 -11.74
N THR A 133 -1.03 13.57 -12.11
CA THR A 133 -1.96 12.80 -12.95
C THR A 133 -1.43 12.69 -14.38
N ASN A 134 -1.35 11.48 -14.93
CA ASN A 134 -1.12 11.26 -16.35
C ASN A 134 -1.98 10.10 -16.88
N GLU A 135 -2.04 9.96 -18.20
CA GLU A 135 -2.88 8.94 -18.87
C GLU A 135 -2.50 7.51 -18.47
N ALA A 136 -1.20 7.21 -18.30
CA ALA A 136 -0.73 5.89 -17.89
C ALA A 136 -1.26 5.52 -16.49
N TYR A 137 -1.23 6.47 -15.54
CA TYR A 137 -1.75 6.27 -14.19
C TYR A 137 -3.27 6.13 -14.18
N SER A 138 -4.00 6.97 -14.92
CA SER A 138 -5.46 6.86 -15.04
C SER A 138 -5.87 5.49 -15.62
N LYS A 139 -5.17 5.03 -16.67
CA LYS A 139 -5.39 3.70 -17.27
C LYS A 139 -5.09 2.58 -16.28
N PHE A 140 -4.00 2.71 -15.52
CA PHE A 140 -3.63 1.76 -14.47
C PHE A 140 -4.72 1.64 -13.39
N PHE A 141 -5.08 2.75 -12.73
CA PHE A 141 -6.04 2.71 -11.62
C PHE A 141 -7.38 2.15 -12.04
N SER A 142 -7.88 2.55 -13.23
CA SER A 142 -9.15 2.07 -13.75
C SER A 142 -9.13 0.56 -14.05
N ARG A 143 -8.07 0.06 -14.71
CA ARG A 143 -7.99 -1.37 -15.04
C ARG A 143 -7.76 -2.23 -13.81
N PHE A 144 -6.97 -1.74 -12.86
CA PHE A 144 -6.69 -2.46 -11.62
C PHE A 144 -7.95 -2.58 -10.77
N SER A 145 -8.67 -1.48 -10.54
CA SER A 145 -9.91 -1.54 -9.76
C SER A 145 -10.97 -2.42 -10.43
N ASN A 146 -11.13 -2.30 -11.76
CA ASN A 146 -12.05 -3.14 -12.52
C ASN A 146 -11.73 -4.63 -12.37
N TYR A 147 -10.45 -5.00 -12.37
CA TYR A 147 -10.03 -6.39 -12.18
C TYR A 147 -10.35 -6.88 -10.76
N LEU A 148 -10.04 -6.08 -9.73
CA LEU A 148 -10.39 -6.42 -8.35
C LEU A 148 -11.89 -6.61 -8.18
N ASP A 149 -12.70 -5.70 -8.73
CA ASP A 149 -14.17 -5.77 -8.67
C ASP A 149 -14.72 -7.00 -9.41
N GLN A 150 -14.23 -7.28 -10.63
CA GLN A 150 -14.70 -8.42 -11.42
C GLN A 150 -14.45 -9.77 -10.75
N HIS A 151 -13.37 -9.87 -9.97
CA HIS A 151 -12.95 -11.08 -9.28
C HIS A 151 -13.27 -11.08 -7.78
N ASN A 152 -13.94 -10.05 -7.26
CA ASN A 152 -14.24 -9.85 -5.84
C ASN A 152 -12.99 -9.92 -4.93
N ILE A 153 -11.86 -9.42 -5.41
CA ILE A 153 -10.58 -9.46 -4.69
C ILE A 153 -10.49 -8.27 -3.73
N THR A 154 -10.47 -8.54 -2.43
CA THR A 154 -10.27 -7.52 -1.38
C THR A 154 -8.92 -7.66 -0.69
N SER A 155 -8.18 -8.73 -0.96
CA SER A 155 -6.92 -9.06 -0.27
C SER A 155 -5.68 -8.48 -0.96
N LEU A 156 -5.84 -7.89 -2.15
CA LEU A 156 -4.76 -7.29 -2.93
C LEU A 156 -5.00 -5.80 -3.14
N GLY A 157 -3.90 -5.06 -3.20
CA GLY A 157 -3.86 -3.64 -3.49
C GLY A 157 -2.56 -3.27 -4.19
N PHE A 158 -2.23 -1.99 -4.16
CA PHE A 158 -0.94 -1.52 -4.68
C PHE A 158 -0.14 -0.76 -3.63
N GLU A 159 1.18 -0.81 -3.78
CA GLU A 159 2.10 0.06 -3.08
C GLU A 159 2.67 1.11 -4.03
N TYR A 160 2.79 2.35 -3.57
CA TYR A 160 3.51 3.42 -4.26
C TYR A 160 4.99 3.36 -3.88
N THR A 161 5.81 2.89 -4.83
CA THR A 161 7.24 2.68 -4.65
C THR A 161 8.01 3.94 -5.06
N ILE A 162 8.57 4.63 -4.08
CA ILE A 162 9.48 5.75 -4.35
C ILE A 162 10.85 5.16 -4.75
N PRO A 163 11.53 5.67 -5.80
CA PRO A 163 12.79 5.14 -6.33
C PRO A 163 13.93 4.91 -5.31
N GLN A 164 13.82 5.49 -4.11
CA GLN A 164 14.73 5.25 -2.99
C GLN A 164 14.77 3.78 -2.52
N VAL A 165 13.83 2.92 -2.96
CA VAL A 165 13.82 1.48 -2.67
C VAL A 165 13.85 0.60 -3.93
N PHE A 166 14.01 1.18 -5.13
CA PHE A 166 14.03 0.42 -6.38
C PHE A 166 15.27 -0.47 -6.50
N GLY A 167 15.07 -1.75 -6.85
CA GLY A 167 16.15 -2.72 -7.10
C GLY A 167 16.88 -3.26 -5.86
N ILE A 168 16.31 -3.10 -4.67
CA ILE A 168 16.93 -3.51 -3.39
C ILE A 168 15.99 -4.49 -2.67
N THR A 169 16.54 -5.56 -2.09
CA THR A 169 15.78 -6.46 -1.21
C THR A 169 15.27 -5.69 0.01
N ILE A 170 13.95 -5.58 0.15
CA ILE A 170 13.28 -4.95 1.30
C ILE A 170 13.12 -6.00 2.40
N LYS A 171 13.50 -5.65 3.64
CA LYS A 171 13.02 -6.38 4.83
C LYS A 171 12.16 -5.41 5.63
N ASP A 172 10.86 -5.66 5.63
CA ASP A 172 9.90 -4.93 6.43
C ASP A 172 9.96 -5.40 7.89
N PHE A 173 10.11 -4.44 8.81
CA PHE A 173 9.96 -4.68 10.24
C PHE A 173 8.86 -3.79 10.77
N THR A 174 7.83 -4.40 11.35
CA THR A 174 6.81 -3.64 12.08
C THR A 174 7.19 -3.62 13.55
N VAL A 175 7.43 -2.43 14.11
CA VAL A 175 7.91 -2.28 15.50
C VAL A 175 6.78 -1.77 16.38
N PHE A 176 6.46 -2.56 17.39
CA PHE A 176 5.51 -2.20 18.44
C PHE A 176 6.23 -1.36 19.51
N LYS A 177 5.65 -0.22 19.86
CA LYS A 177 5.94 0.44 21.13
C LYS A 177 4.70 0.33 22.01
N VAL A 178 4.54 -0.83 22.65
CA VAL A 178 3.67 -0.93 23.83
C VAL A 178 4.42 -0.18 24.94
N ILE A 179 3.73 0.70 25.67
CA ILE A 179 4.29 1.27 26.89
C ILE A 179 4.59 0.08 27.80
N GLU A 180 5.88 -0.18 28.00
CA GLU A 180 6.52 -1.36 28.58
C GLU A 180 6.51 -2.63 27.68
N THR A 181 7.70 -2.96 27.18
CA THR A 181 8.13 -4.19 26.47
C THR A 181 7.98 -4.19 24.94
N THR A 182 9.10 -3.96 24.25
CA THR A 182 9.26 -4.10 22.79
C THR A 182 9.25 -5.59 22.41
N LEU A 183 8.18 -6.06 21.76
CA LEU A 183 8.16 -7.33 21.05
C LEU A 183 8.50 -7.08 19.58
N VAL A 184 9.57 -7.70 19.08
CA VAL A 184 9.94 -7.67 17.66
C VAL A 184 9.24 -8.84 16.97
N GLY A 185 8.18 -8.56 16.22
CA GLY A 185 7.57 -9.54 15.33
C GLY A 185 8.39 -9.63 14.05
N ALA A 186 9.19 -10.68 13.90
CA ALA A 186 9.80 -11.04 12.63
C ALA A 186 8.92 -12.12 11.98
N ASN A 187 8.32 -11.85 10.82
CA ASN A 187 7.88 -12.86 9.86
C ASN A 187 7.45 -12.21 8.55
N MET A 188 8.19 -12.51 7.48
CA MET A 188 7.67 -12.92 6.16
C MET A 188 8.87 -13.01 5.19
N LEU A 189 9.45 -14.21 5.11
CA LEU A 189 10.38 -14.59 4.04
C LEU A 189 10.30 -16.12 3.85
N GLU A 190 9.14 -16.61 3.43
CA GLU A 190 9.05 -17.87 2.71
C GLU A 190 8.19 -17.66 1.46
N MET A 191 8.85 -17.24 0.38
CA MET A 191 8.58 -17.64 -1.01
C MET A 191 9.40 -16.71 -1.90
N PHE A 192 10.57 -17.18 -2.34
CA PHE A 192 11.15 -16.97 -3.69
C PHE A 192 12.57 -17.54 -3.71
N HIS A 193 12.70 -18.83 -3.41
CA HIS A 193 13.85 -19.63 -3.81
C HIS A 193 13.40 -21.00 -4.29
N LYS A 194 12.89 -21.03 -5.53
CA LYS A 194 13.06 -22.15 -6.47
C LYS A 194 12.56 -21.71 -7.85
N ILE A 195 13.48 -21.18 -8.65
CA ILE A 195 13.75 -21.57 -10.05
C ILE A 195 15.12 -20.93 -10.35
N GLN A 196 16.16 -21.69 -10.03
CA GLN A 196 17.43 -21.75 -10.77
C GLN A 196 18.17 -22.99 -10.28
N ARG A 197 17.74 -24.15 -10.77
CA ARG A 197 18.55 -25.25 -11.30
C ARG A 197 17.63 -26.39 -11.72
#